data_AF-A0A821B9W7-F1
#
_entry.id   AF-A0A821B9W7-F1
#
_cell.length_a   1.000
_cell.length_b   1.000
_cell.length_c   1.000
_cell.angle_alpha   90.00
_cell.angle_beta   90.00
_cell.angle_gamma   90.00
#
_symmetry.space_group_name_H-M   'P 1'
#
loop_
_entity.id
_entity.type
_entity.pdbx_description
1 polymer ?
#
loop_
_entity_poly.entity_id
_entity_poly.type
_entity_poly.pdbx_seq_one_letter_code
_entity_poly.pdbx_strand_id
1 'polypeptide(L)'
;MATAAINSKQCFICGKDKAALYPCGGCSENFCFSDLSKHRQEHVVELEKIVTDCDTFQQSISEQQQDLNHRPLINQVNEWERDSIMKIKQTAEDCRQRLIKSTDDNIIEMKKKLNQFIADLRKMRDDDDFNEIHLNRLRLLLI
;
A
#
# COMPACT_ATOMS: atom_id res chain seq x y z
N MET A 1 41.47 -1.09 -75.21
CA MET A 1 40.57 0.07 -75.18
C MET A 1 40.07 0.23 -73.76
N ALA A 2 40.32 1.37 -73.12
CA ALA A 2 39.97 1.62 -71.73
C ALA A 2 38.54 2.20 -71.67
N THR A 3 37.62 1.48 -71.04
CA THR A 3 36.30 2.01 -70.67
C THR A 3 36.45 2.70 -69.32
N ALA A 4 36.46 4.04 -69.33
CA ALA A 4 36.41 4.86 -68.13
C ALA A 4 35.04 4.68 -67.46
N ALA A 5 35.01 4.02 -66.30
CA ALA A 5 33.85 4.03 -65.43
C ALA A 5 33.73 5.41 -64.79
N ILE A 6 32.67 6.15 -65.13
CA ILE A 6 32.31 7.42 -64.50
C ILE A 6 31.79 7.07 -63.10
N ASN A 7 32.69 7.00 -62.12
CA ASN A 7 32.31 6.99 -60.71
C ASN A 7 31.69 8.36 -60.42
N SER A 8 30.36 8.42 -60.26
CA SER A 8 29.63 9.64 -59.93
C SER A 8 30.10 10.15 -58.55
N LYS A 9 30.99 11.13 -58.54
CA LYS A 9 31.47 11.81 -57.33
C LYS A 9 30.59 13.02 -57.04
N GLN A 10 29.34 12.76 -56.70
CA GLN A 10 28.36 13.78 -56.32
C GLN A 10 28.13 13.78 -54.81
N CYS A 11 27.90 14.98 -54.26
CA CYS A 11 27.47 15.12 -52.87
C CYS A 11 26.06 14.55 -52.68
N PHE A 12 25.86 13.74 -51.65
CA PHE A 12 24.55 13.15 -51.32
C PHE A 12 23.44 14.20 -51.09
N ILE A 13 23.78 15.34 -50.46
CA ILE A 13 22.79 16.38 -50.12
C ILE A 13 22.48 17.32 -51.30
N CYS A 14 23.51 17.88 -51.95
CA CYS A 14 23.30 18.89 -52.99
C CYS A 14 23.34 18.35 -54.42
N GLY A 15 23.69 17.08 -54.65
CA GLY A 15 23.71 16.42 -55.95
C GLY A 15 24.75 16.97 -56.93
N LYS A 16 25.62 17.90 -56.50
CA LYS A 16 26.62 18.53 -57.37
C LYS A 16 27.92 17.73 -57.36
N ASP A 17 28.53 17.61 -58.54
CA ASP A 17 29.91 17.14 -58.67
C ASP A 17 30.86 18.13 -57.98
N LYS A 18 31.74 17.60 -57.11
CA LYS A 18 32.70 18.40 -56.34
C LYS A 18 34.09 17.79 -56.46
N ALA A 19 35.09 18.66 -56.53
CA ALA A 19 36.49 18.24 -56.62
C ALA A 19 36.96 17.44 -55.39
N ALA A 20 36.39 17.73 -54.22
CA ALA A 20 36.63 17.01 -52.97
C ALA A 20 35.30 16.56 -52.36
N LEU A 21 35.20 15.27 -52.07
CA LEU A 21 34.13 14.65 -51.31
C LEU A 21 34.72 13.93 -50.11
N TYR A 22 33.97 13.93 -49.02
CA TYR A 22 34.36 13.38 -47.75
C TYR A 22 33.31 12.34 -47.34
N PRO A 23 33.69 11.07 -47.10
CA PRO A 23 32.77 10.05 -46.64
C PRO A 23 32.44 10.25 -45.16
N CYS A 24 31.18 10.04 -44.80
CA CYS A 24 30.76 9.91 -43.41
C CYS A 24 30.85 8.44 -42.99
N GLY A 25 31.63 8.12 -41.95
CA GLY A 25 31.79 6.75 -41.46
C GLY A 25 30.54 6.15 -40.82
N GLY A 26 29.53 6.96 -40.48
CA GLY A 26 28.27 6.50 -39.89
C GLY A 26 27.22 6.09 -40.93
N CYS A 27 26.93 6.98 -41.90
CA CYS A 27 25.91 6.73 -42.93
C CYS A 27 26.47 6.19 -44.25
N SER A 28 27.80 6.07 -44.40
CA SER A 28 28.49 5.62 -45.62
C SER A 28 28.27 6.48 -46.87
N GLU A 29 27.69 7.68 -46.71
CA GLU A 29 27.44 8.63 -47.80
C GLU A 29 28.61 9.63 -47.98
N ASN A 30 28.72 10.19 -49.18
CA ASN A 30 29.75 11.17 -49.53
C ASN A 30 29.20 12.59 -49.57
N PHE A 31 29.89 13.52 -48.90
CA PHE A 31 29.45 14.90 -48.76
C PHE A 31 30.52 15.89 -49.21
N CYS A 32 30.09 17.06 -49.68
CA CYS A 32 30.99 18.20 -49.78
C CYS A 32 31.21 18.81 -48.38
N PHE A 33 32.31 19.54 -48.18
CA PHE A 33 32.71 20.05 -46.86
C PHE A 33 31.60 20.82 -46.10
N SER A 34 30.83 21.65 -46.81
CA SER A 34 29.73 22.43 -46.21
C SER A 34 28.58 21.54 -45.77
N ASP A 35 28.22 20.54 -46.57
CA ASP A 35 27.09 19.66 -46.30
C ASP A 35 27.46 18.61 -45.24
N LEU A 36 28.73 18.18 -45.17
CA LEU A 36 29.24 17.33 -44.09
C LEU A 36 29.16 18.04 -42.74
N SER A 37 29.52 19.33 -42.69
CA SER A 37 29.43 20.13 -41.47
C SER A 37 27.99 20.25 -40.98
N LYS A 38 27.02 20.45 -41.89
CA LYS A 38 25.59 20.48 -41.57
C LYS A 38 25.08 19.12 -41.07
N HIS A 39 25.43 18.04 -41.77
CA HIS A 39 25.09 16.68 -41.35
C HIS A 39 25.59 16.37 -39.93
N ARG A 40 26.83 16.77 -39.60
CA ARG A 40 27.35 16.62 -38.23
C ARG A 40 26.59 17.48 -37.22
N GLN A 41 26.16 18.68 -37.61
CA GLN A 41 25.39 19.57 -36.74
C GLN A 41 24.01 19.01 -36.43
N GLU A 42 23.35 18.33 -37.38
CA GLU A 42 22.09 17.62 -37.14
C GLU A 42 22.25 16.56 -36.04
N HIS A 43 23.31 15.75 -36.09
CA HIS A 43 23.62 14.76 -35.03
C HIS A 43 23.86 15.39 -33.66
N VAL A 44 24.51 16.56 -33.61
CA VAL A 44 24.72 17.28 -32.34
C VAL A 44 23.38 17.72 -31.75
N VAL A 45 22.48 18.25 -32.59
CA VAL A 45 21.13 18.65 -32.15
C VAL A 45 20.33 17.45 -31.66
N GLU A 46 20.39 16.31 -32.35
CA GLU A 46 19.75 15.08 -31.89
C GLU A 46 20.29 14.59 -30.55
N LEU A 47 21.61 14.63 -30.36
CA LEU A 47 22.25 14.24 -29.10
C LEU A 47 21.85 15.17 -27.95
N GLU A 48 21.85 16.49 -28.18
CA GLU A 48 21.41 17.48 -27.18
C GLU A 48 19.95 17.25 -26.75
N LYS A 49 19.09 16.87 -27.70
CA LYS A 49 17.71 16.48 -27.39
C LYS A 49 17.66 15.24 -26.49
N ILE A 50 18.43 14.18 -26.82
CA ILE A 50 18.49 12.96 -26.00
C ILE A 50 18.98 13.27 -24.59
N VAL A 51 20.01 14.11 -24.44
CA VAL A 51 20.52 14.53 -23.13
C VAL A 51 19.44 15.27 -22.33
N THR A 52 18.74 16.20 -22.98
CA THR A 52 17.65 16.97 -22.33
C THR A 52 16.50 16.07 -21.89
N ASP A 53 16.13 15.08 -22.71
CA ASP A 53 15.09 14.09 -22.38
C ASP A 53 15.51 13.24 -21.16
N CYS A 54 16.78 12.82 -21.10
CA CYS A 54 17.35 12.09 -19.97
C CYS A 54 17.34 12.92 -18.68
N ASP A 55 17.75 14.19 -18.74
CA ASP A 55 17.76 15.09 -17.57
C ASP A 55 16.32 15.31 -17.05
N THR A 56 15.37 15.51 -17.95
CA THR A 56 13.94 15.66 -17.62
C THR A 56 13.39 14.39 -16.96
N PHE A 57 13.77 13.22 -17.46
CA PHE A 57 13.37 11.94 -16.89
C PHE A 57 13.98 11.74 -15.49
N GLN A 58 15.26 12.07 -15.31
CA GLN A 58 15.93 12.01 -14.01
C GLN A 58 15.28 12.96 -12.98
N GLN A 59 14.90 14.16 -13.40
CA GLN A 59 14.15 15.09 -12.56
C GLN A 59 12.79 14.50 -12.16
N SER A 60 12.05 13.93 -13.12
CA SER A 60 10.76 13.30 -12.85
C SER A 60 10.86 12.16 -11.83
N ILE A 61 11.90 11.33 -11.91
CA ILE A 61 12.17 10.28 -10.91
C ILE A 61 12.44 10.88 -9.53
N SER A 62 13.26 11.93 -9.49
CA SER A 62 13.64 12.60 -8.23
C SER A 62 12.44 13.24 -7.54
N GLU A 63 11.55 13.89 -8.30
CA GLU A 63 10.30 14.47 -7.79
C GLU A 63 9.37 13.39 -7.21
N GLN A 64 9.29 12.21 -7.84
CA GLN A 64 8.52 11.09 -7.30
C GLN A 64 9.10 10.49 -6.00
N GLN A 65 10.40 10.65 -5.75
CA GLN A 65 11.05 10.15 -4.53
C GLN A 65 10.82 11.06 -3.32
N GLN A 66 10.63 12.36 -3.53
CA GLN A 66 10.55 13.33 -2.44
C GLN A 66 9.27 13.20 -1.59
N ASP A 67 8.25 12.50 -2.08
CA ASP A 67 6.98 12.39 -1.35
C ASP A 67 6.44 10.95 -1.22
N LEU A 68 7.21 10.10 -0.55
CA LEU A 68 6.81 8.72 -0.26
C LEU A 68 5.60 8.65 0.69
N ASN A 69 5.47 9.61 1.60
CA ASN A 69 4.45 9.60 2.64
C ASN A 69 3.08 10.13 2.17
N HIS A 70 3.01 10.98 1.14
CA HIS A 70 1.73 11.41 0.55
C HIS A 70 1.32 10.58 -0.67
N ARG A 71 1.97 9.43 -0.91
CA ARG A 71 1.51 8.51 -1.96
C ARG A 71 0.08 8.06 -1.65
N PRO A 72 -0.85 8.13 -2.63
CA PRO A 72 -2.25 7.75 -2.41
C PRO A 72 -2.42 6.34 -1.82
N LEU A 73 -1.55 5.40 -2.19
CA LEU A 73 -1.56 4.04 -1.65
C LEU A 73 -1.14 3.98 -0.17
N ILE A 74 -0.16 4.79 0.26
CA ILE A 74 0.24 4.89 1.67
C ILE A 74 -0.90 5.49 2.49
N ASN A 75 -1.59 6.50 1.96
CA ASN A 75 -2.78 7.06 2.62
C ASN A 75 -3.90 6.02 2.77
N GLN A 76 -4.14 5.18 1.76
CA GLN A 76 -5.10 4.07 1.86
C GLN A 76 -4.70 3.05 2.92
N VAL A 77 -3.41 2.71 3.04
CA VAL A 77 -2.92 1.83 4.11
C VAL A 77 -3.13 2.48 5.49
N ASN A 78 -2.81 3.77 5.63
CA ASN A 78 -3.00 4.51 6.87
C ASN A 78 -4.48 4.65 7.27
N GLU A 79 -5.39 4.79 6.31
CA GLU A 79 -6.84 4.78 6.54
C GLU A 79 -7.31 3.40 6.98
N TRP A 80 -6.91 2.35 6.25
CA TRP A 80 -7.24 0.97 6.58
C TRP A 80 -6.74 0.58 7.98
N GLU A 81 -5.53 1.01 8.37
CA GLU A 81 -4.98 0.77 9.69
C GLU A 81 -5.83 1.43 10.78
N ARG A 82 -6.14 2.73 10.62
CA ARG A 82 -6.96 3.48 11.58
C ARG A 82 -8.35 2.85 11.75
N ASP A 83 -9.01 2.52 10.66
CA ASP A 83 -10.34 1.90 10.68
C ASP A 83 -10.32 0.53 11.34
N SER A 84 -9.28 -0.27 11.08
CA SER A 84 -9.12 -1.59 11.66
C SER A 84 -8.92 -1.50 13.18
N ILE A 85 -8.05 -0.61 13.66
CA ILE A 85 -7.83 -0.38 15.09
C ILE A 85 -9.14 0.07 15.76
N MET A 86 -9.90 0.97 15.13
CA MET A 86 -11.18 1.43 15.65
C MET A 86 -12.18 0.29 15.80
N LYS A 87 -12.36 -0.54 14.76
CA LYS A 87 -13.27 -1.70 14.80
C LYS A 87 -12.88 -2.71 15.88
N ILE A 88 -11.58 -3.00 16.02
CA ILE A 88 -11.08 -3.92 17.05
C ILE A 88 -11.39 -3.35 18.45
N LYS A 89 -11.11 -2.08 18.68
CA LYS A 89 -11.38 -1.41 19.97
C LYS A 89 -12.87 -1.44 20.32
N GLN A 90 -13.72 -1.08 19.37
CA GLN A 90 -15.17 -1.06 19.56
C GLN A 90 -15.70 -2.47 19.87
N THR A 91 -15.30 -3.47 19.07
CA THR A 91 -15.73 -4.85 19.28
C THR A 91 -15.28 -5.40 20.63
N ALA A 92 -14.04 -5.10 21.04
CA ALA A 92 -13.53 -5.51 22.34
C ALA A 92 -14.32 -4.88 23.48
N GLU A 93 -14.70 -3.60 23.35
CA GLU A 93 -15.50 -2.92 24.37
C GLU A 93 -16.93 -3.47 24.45
N ASP A 94 -17.58 -3.70 23.31
CA ASP A 94 -18.90 -4.32 23.26
C ASP A 94 -18.91 -5.73 23.88
N CYS A 95 -17.83 -6.50 23.69
CA CYS A 95 -17.66 -7.78 24.36
C CYS A 95 -17.51 -7.64 25.88
N ARG A 96 -16.69 -6.69 26.36
CA ARG A 96 -16.54 -6.45 27.80
C ARG A 96 -17.86 -6.06 28.44
N GLN A 97 -18.58 -5.11 27.85
CA GLN A 97 -19.86 -4.62 28.37
C GLN A 97 -20.90 -5.75 28.44
N ARG A 98 -20.97 -6.62 27.42
CA ARG A 98 -21.85 -7.80 27.45
C ARG A 98 -21.50 -8.78 28.56
N LEU A 99 -20.20 -9.06 28.78
CA LEU A 99 -19.75 -9.95 29.84
C LEU A 99 -20.04 -9.40 31.23
N ILE A 100 -19.77 -8.10 31.45
CA ILE A 100 -20.07 -7.42 32.72
C ILE A 100 -21.56 -7.51 32.99
N LYS A 101 -22.41 -7.10 32.04
CA LYS A 101 -23.86 -7.15 32.20
C LYS A 101 -24.37 -8.56 32.50
N SER A 102 -23.94 -9.56 31.73
CA SER A 102 -24.35 -10.94 31.97
C SER A 102 -23.89 -11.47 33.33
N THR A 103 -22.72 -11.06 33.79
CA THR A 103 -22.19 -11.46 35.10
C THR A 103 -22.99 -10.80 36.22
N ASP A 104 -23.27 -9.50 36.10
CA ASP A 104 -24.08 -8.76 37.07
C ASP A 104 -25.51 -9.30 37.16
N ASP A 105 -26.15 -9.57 36.02
CA ASP A 105 -27.48 -10.17 35.95
C ASP A 105 -27.50 -11.54 36.67
N ASN A 106 -26.48 -12.38 36.41
CA ASN A 106 -26.33 -13.67 37.09
C ASN A 106 -26.12 -13.52 38.61
N ILE A 107 -25.30 -12.56 39.04
CA ILE A 107 -25.07 -12.28 40.46
C ILE A 107 -26.35 -11.81 41.15
N ILE A 108 -27.14 -10.95 40.49
CA ILE A 108 -28.43 -10.47 41.01
C ILE A 108 -29.39 -11.64 41.21
N GLU A 109 -29.51 -12.53 40.21
CA GLU A 109 -30.36 -13.72 40.30
C GLU A 109 -29.88 -14.71 41.37
N MET A 110 -28.57 -14.93 41.50
CA MET A 110 -28.01 -15.75 42.57
C MET A 110 -28.33 -15.15 43.96
N LYS A 111 -28.17 -13.84 44.13
CA LYS A 111 -28.52 -13.14 45.39
C LYS A 111 -30.01 -13.29 45.72
N LYS A 112 -30.88 -13.17 44.72
CA LYS A 112 -32.33 -13.34 44.90
C LYS A 112 -32.67 -14.75 45.37
N LYS A 113 -32.13 -15.78 44.71
CA LYS A 113 -32.33 -17.17 45.10
C LYS A 113 -31.80 -17.46 46.50
N LEU A 114 -30.62 -16.93 46.83
CA LEU A 114 -30.03 -17.07 48.16
C LEU A 114 -30.90 -16.41 49.24
N ASN A 115 -31.37 -15.19 48.99
CA ASN A 115 -32.25 -14.48 49.93
C ASN A 115 -33.56 -15.23 50.16
N GLN A 116 -34.15 -15.79 49.10
CA GLN A 116 -35.34 -16.63 49.22
C GLN A 116 -35.07 -17.86 50.08
N PHE A 117 -33.99 -18.58 49.80
CA PHE A 117 -33.59 -19.75 50.57
C PHE A 117 -33.38 -19.41 52.07
N ILE A 118 -32.73 -18.28 52.37
CA ILE A 118 -32.55 -17.81 53.75
C ILE A 118 -33.90 -17.47 54.40
N ALA A 119 -34.83 -16.87 53.67
CA ALA A 119 -36.17 -16.57 54.19
C ALA A 119 -36.95 -17.85 54.51
N ASP A 120 -36.88 -18.85 53.63
CA ASP A 120 -37.52 -20.16 53.83
C ASP A 120 -36.94 -20.87 55.08
N LEU A 121 -35.61 -20.81 55.28
CA LEU A 121 -34.96 -21.34 56.48
C LEU A 121 -35.39 -20.64 57.76
N ARG A 122 -35.51 -19.30 57.74
CA ARG A 122 -35.98 -18.53 58.89
C ARG A 122 -37.41 -18.90 59.23
N LYS A 123 -38.28 -19.02 58.23
CA LYS A 123 -39.66 -19.45 58.41
C LYS A 123 -39.74 -20.86 59.00
N MET A 124 -39.00 -21.82 58.46
CA MET A 124 -38.92 -23.19 59.00
C MET A 124 -38.50 -23.20 60.48
N ARG A 125 -37.55 -22.35 60.86
CA ARG A 125 -37.15 -22.17 62.26
C ARG A 125 -38.25 -21.55 63.11
N ASP A 126 -38.89 -20.49 62.62
CA ASP A 126 -39.90 -19.72 63.36
C ASP A 126 -41.20 -20.53 63.54
N ASP A 127 -41.53 -21.41 62.59
CA ASP A 127 -42.66 -22.32 62.64
C ASP A 127 -42.36 -23.64 63.41
N ASP A 128 -41.11 -23.82 63.88
CA ASP A 128 -40.57 -25.08 64.47
C ASP A 128 -40.81 -26.33 63.58
N ASP A 129 -40.90 -26.11 62.26
CA ASP A 129 -41.27 -27.11 61.24
C ASP A 129 -40.04 -27.82 60.67
N PHE A 130 -39.23 -28.43 61.54
CA PHE A 130 -38.03 -29.16 61.13
C PHE A 130 -37.79 -30.42 61.97
N ASN A 131 -37.01 -31.35 61.40
CA ASN A 131 -36.53 -32.55 62.06
C ASN A 131 -35.16 -32.96 61.50
N GLU A 132 -34.60 -34.06 61.99
CA GLU A 132 -33.27 -34.55 61.62
C GLU A 132 -33.14 -34.82 60.11
N ILE A 133 -34.21 -35.22 59.42
CA ILE A 133 -34.21 -35.45 57.96
C ILE A 133 -34.03 -34.11 57.23
N HIS A 134 -34.78 -33.08 57.61
CA HIS A 134 -34.65 -31.74 57.04
C HIS A 134 -33.25 -31.17 57.28
N LEU A 135 -32.73 -31.29 58.51
CA LEU A 135 -31.39 -30.80 58.86
C LEU A 135 -30.27 -31.53 58.11
N ASN A 136 -30.36 -32.86 57.97
CA ASN A 136 -29.38 -33.62 57.20
C ASN A 136 -29.41 -33.27 55.71
N ARG A 137 -30.60 -33.03 55.14
CA ARG A 137 -30.72 -32.57 53.75
C ARG A 137 -30.10 -31.18 53.54
N LEU A 138 -30.33 -30.25 54.47
CA LEU A 138 -29.73 -28.91 54.39
C LEU A 138 -28.21 -28.94 54.50
N ARG A 139 -27.65 -29.81 55.36
CA ARG A 139 -26.20 -30.01 55.45
C ARG A 139 -25.60 -30.51 54.13
N LEU A 140 -26.27 -31.42 53.43
CA LEU A 140 -25.82 -31.91 52.13
C LEU A 140 -25.90 -30.85 51.02
N LEU A 141 -26.81 -29.87 51.13
CA LEU A 141 -26.95 -28.80 50.14
C LEU A 141 -25.95 -27.65 50.32
N LEU A 142 -25.28 -27.57 51.47
CA LEU A 142 -24.36 -26.48 51.84
C LEU A 142 -22.87 -26.89 51.81
N ILE A 143 -22.57 -28.12 51.39
CA ILE A 143 -21.21 -28.67 51.18
C ILE A 143 -20.97 -28.74 49.67
#